data_AF-A0ABD0ZFA1-F1
#
_entry.id   AF-A0ABD0ZFA1-F1
#
_cell.length_a   1.000
_cell.length_b   1.000
_cell.length_c   1.000
_cell.angle_alpha   90.00
_cell.angle_beta   90.00
_cell.angle_gamma   90.00
#
_symmetry.space_group_name_H-M   'P 1'
#
loop_
_entity.id
_entity.type
_entity.pdbx_description
1 polymer ?
#
loop_
_entity_poly.entity_id
_entity_poly.type
_entity_poly.pdbx_seq_one_letter_code
_entity_poly.pdbx_strand_id
1 'polypeptide(L)'
;DNLEEGVKNQQKLVDAQSLQWKSYQEALAQILTWLDQMEKSLKQDHLSSLLSTQDLRSKLLKQKATLQEVVSHKRVIETVAEKAEAINHDTTDIKNVNLRYEALVDKFLKSITQLEDCLDAFQQFADLHKIHQDYQKQMRDRLSTLTDFSGNKPLLQSRLSKLIEVKERLCDGEAQLKSLEDHIINKTAKISPRAKETMDRDLANLK
;
A
#
# COMPACT_ATOMS: atom_id res chain seq x y z
N ASP A 1 -54.83 21.98 39.52
CA ASP A 1 -54.25 20.62 39.57
C ASP A 1 -54.01 20.04 38.17
N ASN A 2 -55.03 19.75 37.35
CA ASN A 2 -54.83 19.09 36.05
C ASN A 2 -54.02 19.91 35.01
N LEU A 3 -54.19 21.24 34.99
CA LEU A 3 -53.41 22.15 34.13
C LEU A 3 -51.93 22.25 34.55
N GLU A 4 -51.67 22.25 35.86
CA GLU A 4 -50.32 22.36 36.42
C GLU A 4 -49.53 21.06 36.19
N GLU A 5 -50.21 19.91 36.29
CA GLU A 5 -49.66 18.61 35.93
C GLU A 5 -49.38 18.49 34.42
N GLY A 6 -50.29 19.00 33.58
CA GLY A 6 -50.11 19.09 32.13
C GLY A 6 -48.90 19.94 31.72
N VAL A 7 -48.73 21.12 32.33
CA VAL A 7 -47.58 22.01 32.11
C VAL A 7 -46.27 21.34 32.58
N LYS A 8 -46.26 20.69 33.75
CA LYS A 8 -45.09 19.93 34.21
C LYS A 8 -44.71 18.78 33.27
N ASN A 9 -45.69 18.09 32.71
CA ASN A 9 -45.44 17.00 31.76
C ASN A 9 -44.90 17.53 30.42
N GLN A 10 -45.42 18.63 29.92
CA GLN A 10 -44.90 19.30 28.72
C GLN A 10 -43.47 19.82 28.95
N GLN A 11 -43.19 20.43 30.09
CA GLN A 11 -41.85 20.91 30.43
C GLN A 11 -40.83 19.76 30.43
N LYS A 12 -41.15 18.64 31.08
CA LYS A 12 -40.29 17.44 31.09
C LYS A 12 -40.04 16.90 29.68
N LEU A 13 -41.05 16.91 28.82
CA LEU A 13 -40.91 16.43 27.44
C LEU A 13 -39.97 17.34 26.63
N VAL A 14 -40.13 18.65 26.76
CA VAL A 14 -39.27 19.64 26.09
C VAL A 14 -37.82 19.54 26.60
N ASP A 15 -37.62 19.40 27.91
CA ASP A 15 -36.30 19.24 28.50
C ASP A 15 -35.60 17.97 28.01
N ALA A 16 -36.34 16.85 27.92
CA ALA A 16 -35.84 15.58 27.39
C ALA A 16 -35.47 15.68 25.90
N GLN A 17 -36.34 16.29 25.08
CA GLN A 17 -36.07 16.51 23.66
C GLN A 17 -34.88 17.45 23.44
N SER A 18 -34.74 18.51 24.26
CA SER A 18 -33.59 19.42 24.20
C SER A 18 -32.28 18.71 24.52
N LEU A 19 -32.29 17.80 25.51
CA LEU A 19 -31.10 17.01 25.85
C LEU A 19 -30.71 16.04 24.72
N GLN A 20 -31.70 15.36 24.12
CA GLN A 20 -31.46 14.47 22.98
C GLN A 20 -30.92 15.24 21.77
N TRP A 21 -31.48 16.42 21.48
CA TRP A 21 -31.01 17.31 20.43
C TRP A 21 -29.54 17.71 20.61
N LYS A 22 -29.18 18.15 21.83
CA LYS A 22 -27.78 18.51 22.15
C LYS A 22 -26.84 17.32 21.99
N SER A 23 -27.23 16.14 22.50
CA SER A 23 -26.42 14.92 22.37
C SER A 23 -26.21 14.50 20.91
N TYR A 24 -27.23 14.67 20.06
CA TYR A 24 -27.11 14.43 18.62
C TYR A 24 -26.12 15.40 17.98
N GLN A 25 -26.28 16.71 18.22
CA GLN A 25 -25.41 17.74 17.65
C GLN A 25 -23.94 17.58 18.05
N GLU A 26 -23.68 17.27 19.31
CA GLU A 26 -22.32 17.00 19.81
C GLU A 26 -21.71 15.78 19.13
N ALA A 27 -22.47 14.69 18.99
CA ALA A 27 -21.99 13.47 18.35
C ALA A 27 -21.74 13.66 16.85
N LEU A 28 -22.60 14.41 16.15
CA LEU A 28 -22.40 14.77 14.75
C LEU A 28 -21.14 15.62 14.57
N ALA A 29 -20.93 16.63 15.40
CA ALA A 29 -19.74 17.48 15.36
C ALA A 29 -18.44 16.69 15.60
N GLN A 30 -18.47 15.71 16.51
CA GLN A 30 -17.35 14.80 16.75
C GLN A 30 -17.02 13.96 15.51
N ILE A 31 -18.03 13.37 14.86
CA ILE A 31 -17.83 12.58 13.63
C ILE A 31 -17.27 13.43 12.51
N LEU A 32 -17.79 14.64 12.30
CA LEU A 32 -17.30 15.54 11.25
C LEU A 32 -15.83 15.93 11.47
N THR A 33 -15.48 16.25 12.72
CA THR A 33 -14.09 16.58 13.10
C THR A 33 -13.17 15.39 12.87
N TRP A 34 -13.62 14.19 13.24
CA TRP A 34 -12.87 12.95 13.02
C TRP A 34 -12.68 12.64 11.53
N LEU A 35 -13.73 12.77 10.71
CA LEU A 35 -13.65 12.62 9.25
C LEU A 35 -12.63 13.60 8.65
N ASP A 36 -12.67 14.87 9.05
CA ASP A 36 -11.71 15.87 8.58
C ASP A 36 -10.26 15.52 8.95
N GLN A 37 -10.02 14.99 10.15
CA GLN A 37 -8.71 14.54 10.59
C GLN A 37 -8.21 13.36 9.76
N MET A 38 -9.06 12.35 9.55
CA MET A 38 -8.70 11.17 8.76
C MET A 38 -8.47 11.51 7.30
N GLU A 39 -9.31 12.35 6.69
CA GLU A 39 -9.12 12.82 5.32
C GLU A 39 -7.84 13.64 5.15
N LYS A 40 -7.47 14.47 6.14
CA LYS A 40 -6.19 15.21 6.14
C LYS A 40 -4.99 14.27 6.24
N SER A 41 -5.09 13.23 7.09
CA SER A 41 -4.01 12.25 7.25
C SER A 41 -3.67 11.55 5.94
N LEU A 42 -4.68 11.19 5.14
CA LEU A 42 -4.50 10.59 3.81
C LEU A 42 -3.91 11.57 2.79
N LYS A 43 -4.27 12.86 2.86
CA LYS A 43 -3.78 13.87 1.90
C LYS A 43 -2.30 14.18 2.08
N GLN A 44 -1.78 14.10 3.30
CA GLN A 44 -0.36 14.32 3.60
C GLN A 44 0.53 13.12 3.20
N ASP A 45 -0.08 11.99 2.84
CA ASP A 45 0.60 10.74 2.56
C ASP A 45 1.01 10.63 1.08
N HIS A 46 2.05 11.35 0.69
CA HIS A 46 2.61 11.26 -0.66
C HIS A 46 3.55 10.05 -0.81
N LEU A 47 3.24 9.17 -1.77
CA LEU A 47 4.09 8.04 -2.17
C LEU A 47 5.48 8.47 -2.68
N SER A 48 5.63 9.73 -3.12
CA SER A 48 6.88 10.29 -3.62
C SER A 48 7.98 10.46 -2.57
N SER A 49 7.64 10.39 -1.27
CA SER A 49 8.62 10.50 -0.17
C SER A 49 9.19 9.16 0.29
N LEU A 50 8.66 8.03 -0.18
CA LEU A 50 9.05 6.70 0.30
C LEU A 50 10.28 6.21 -0.48
N LEU A 51 11.38 5.98 0.25
CA LEU A 51 12.71 5.75 -0.33
C LEU A 51 13.14 4.28 -0.30
N SER A 52 12.53 3.48 0.57
CA SER A 52 12.90 2.08 0.80
C SER A 52 11.70 1.14 0.84
N THR A 53 11.91 -0.13 0.52
CA THR A 53 10.94 -1.21 0.76
C THR A 53 10.54 -1.29 2.24
N GLN A 54 11.43 -0.91 3.15
CA GLN A 54 11.12 -0.80 4.58
C GLN A 54 10.14 0.33 4.87
N ASP A 55 10.29 1.49 4.22
CA ASP A 55 9.39 2.63 4.39
C ASP A 55 7.99 2.28 3.84
N LEU A 56 7.95 1.64 2.67
CA LEU A 56 6.71 1.15 2.06
C LEU A 56 5.98 0.15 2.96
N ARG A 57 6.69 -0.81 3.56
CA ARG A 57 6.10 -1.78 4.51
C ARG A 57 5.58 -1.10 5.77
N SER A 58 6.36 -0.20 6.35
CA SER A 58 5.97 0.55 7.55
C SER A 58 4.73 1.40 7.27
N LYS A 59 4.68 2.00 6.09
CA LYS A 59 3.54 2.79 5.62
C LYS A 59 2.29 1.93 5.44
N LEU A 60 2.43 0.79 4.76
CA LEU A 60 1.35 -0.17 4.55
C LEU A 60 0.76 -0.62 5.89
N LEU A 61 1.61 -0.96 6.86
CA LEU A 61 1.18 -1.36 8.19
C LEU A 61 0.38 -0.25 8.88
N LYS A 62 0.87 1.00 8.83
CA LYS A 62 0.18 2.16 9.40
C LYS A 62 -1.19 2.36 8.75
N GLN A 63 -1.28 2.33 7.42
CA GLN A 63 -2.54 2.51 6.70
C GLN A 63 -3.54 1.39 6.98
N LYS A 64 -3.09 0.14 7.08
CA LYS A 64 -3.94 -0.99 7.48
C LYS A 64 -4.48 -0.82 8.89
N ALA A 65 -3.66 -0.38 9.84
CA ALA A 65 -4.09 -0.11 11.21
C ALA A 65 -5.12 1.03 11.26
N THR A 66 -4.87 2.13 10.56
CA THR A 66 -5.83 3.24 10.48
C THR A 66 -7.13 2.83 9.79
N LEU A 67 -7.09 1.98 8.75
CA LEU A 67 -8.30 1.46 8.13
C LEU A 67 -9.14 0.63 9.11
N GLN A 68 -8.51 -0.20 9.96
CA GLN A 68 -9.22 -0.94 11.00
C GLN A 68 -9.92 0.02 11.99
N GLU A 69 -9.23 1.08 12.40
CA GLU A 69 -9.82 2.15 13.21
C GLU A 69 -11.03 2.79 12.50
N VAL A 70 -10.88 3.17 11.22
CA VAL A 70 -11.96 3.75 10.41
C VAL A 70 -13.16 2.82 10.35
N VAL A 71 -12.95 1.53 10.06
CA VAL A 71 -14.02 0.54 10.00
C VAL A 71 -14.74 0.40 11.33
N SER A 72 -14.02 0.46 12.46
CA SER A 72 -14.62 0.41 13.79
C SER A 72 -15.50 1.64 14.10
N HIS A 73 -15.19 2.82 13.53
CA HIS A 73 -15.97 4.04 13.69
C HIS A 73 -17.32 4.01 12.97
N LYS A 74 -17.55 3.04 12.07
CA LYS A 74 -18.86 2.84 11.43
C LYS A 74 -19.99 2.72 12.46
N ARG A 75 -19.76 2.00 13.55
CA ARG A 75 -20.75 1.83 14.62
C ARG A 75 -21.12 3.16 15.29
N VAL A 76 -20.16 4.07 15.42
CA VAL A 76 -20.41 5.41 15.99
C VAL A 76 -21.32 6.21 15.05
N ILE A 77 -21.08 6.13 13.74
CA ILE A 77 -21.93 6.77 12.72
C ILE A 77 -23.36 6.19 12.77
N GLU A 78 -23.50 4.88 12.88
CA GLU A 78 -24.79 4.19 13.03
C GLU A 78 -25.53 4.65 14.30
N THR A 79 -24.83 4.76 15.43
CA THR A 79 -25.43 5.29 16.69
C THR A 79 -25.90 6.73 16.55
N VAL A 80 -25.19 7.58 15.79
CA VAL A 80 -25.63 8.96 15.55
C VAL A 80 -26.81 9.02 14.58
N ALA A 81 -26.90 8.09 13.63
CA ALA A 81 -28.08 7.93 12.78
C ALA A 81 -29.33 7.56 13.61
N GLU A 82 -29.21 6.58 14.51
CA GLU A 82 -30.29 6.19 15.44
C GLU A 82 -30.74 7.38 16.31
N LYS A 83 -29.79 8.19 16.78
CA LYS A 83 -30.10 9.41 17.54
C LYS A 83 -30.86 10.43 16.69
N ALA A 84 -30.53 10.59 15.41
CA ALA A 84 -31.24 11.50 14.49
C ALA A 84 -32.70 11.08 14.29
N GLU A 85 -32.93 9.77 14.15
CA GLU A 85 -34.28 9.19 14.03
C GLU A 85 -35.08 9.38 15.31
N ALA A 86 -34.48 9.19 16.49
CA ALA A 86 -35.16 9.34 17.79
C ALA A 86 -35.72 10.75 18.03
N ILE A 87 -35.10 11.78 17.45
CA ILE A 87 -35.53 13.18 17.53
C ILE A 87 -36.35 13.64 16.31
N ASN A 88 -36.68 12.73 15.38
CA ASN A 88 -37.33 13.03 14.08
C ASN A 88 -36.63 14.14 13.29
N HIS A 89 -35.29 14.19 13.35
CA HIS A 89 -34.51 15.17 12.60
C HIS A 89 -34.27 14.69 11.16
N ASP A 90 -34.00 15.65 10.26
CA ASP A 90 -33.60 15.34 8.90
C ASP A 90 -32.30 14.49 8.89
N THR A 91 -32.32 13.42 8.12
CA THR A 91 -31.20 12.49 7.98
C THR A 91 -30.22 12.90 6.89
N THR A 92 -30.40 14.06 6.25
CA THR A 92 -29.50 14.59 5.21
C THR A 92 -28.04 14.68 5.69
N ASP A 93 -27.79 15.19 6.90
CA ASP A 93 -26.43 15.28 7.45
C ASP A 93 -25.79 13.89 7.63
N ILE A 94 -26.58 12.92 8.08
CA ILE A 94 -26.15 11.54 8.29
C ILE A 94 -25.86 10.85 6.96
N LYS A 95 -26.64 11.11 5.91
CA LYS A 95 -26.35 10.62 4.56
C LYS A 95 -25.03 11.20 4.04
N ASN A 96 -24.79 12.50 4.23
CA ASN A 96 -23.53 13.15 3.85
C ASN A 96 -22.32 12.57 4.61
N VAL A 97 -22.47 12.34 5.91
CA VAL A 97 -21.45 11.68 6.74
C VAL A 97 -21.14 10.26 6.22
N ASN A 98 -22.17 9.46 5.91
CA ASN A 98 -21.98 8.12 5.37
C ASN A 98 -21.26 8.13 4.02
N LEU A 99 -21.65 9.03 3.10
CA LEU A 99 -20.96 9.17 1.81
C LEU A 99 -19.48 9.54 1.97
N ARG A 100 -19.17 10.47 2.89
CA ARG A 100 -17.78 10.82 3.20
C ARG A 100 -17.01 9.65 3.79
N TYR A 101 -17.63 8.91 4.71
CA TYR A 101 -17.05 7.73 5.32
C TYR A 101 -16.75 6.64 4.28
N GLU A 102 -17.69 6.33 3.39
CA GLU A 102 -17.48 5.33 2.32
C GLU A 102 -16.36 5.76 1.37
N ALA A 103 -16.34 7.04 0.97
CA ALA A 103 -15.27 7.59 0.15
C ALA A 103 -13.90 7.56 0.88
N LEU A 104 -13.88 7.73 2.19
CA LEU A 104 -12.68 7.61 3.02
C LEU A 104 -12.16 6.17 3.03
N VAL A 105 -13.03 5.19 3.25
CA VAL A 105 -12.70 3.75 3.21
C VAL A 105 -12.14 3.36 1.84
N ASP A 106 -12.81 3.77 0.75
CA ASP A 106 -12.37 3.50 -0.61
C ASP A 106 -10.97 4.09 -0.89
N LYS A 107 -10.68 5.31 -0.41
CA LYS A 107 -9.35 5.93 -0.52
C LYS A 107 -8.29 5.13 0.23
N PHE A 108 -8.57 4.65 1.44
CA PHE A 108 -7.64 3.79 2.19
C PHE A 108 -7.36 2.49 1.45
N LEU A 109 -8.41 1.81 0.95
CA LEU A 109 -8.27 0.56 0.20
C LEU A 109 -7.44 0.75 -1.08
N LYS A 110 -7.69 1.82 -1.83
CA LYS A 110 -6.91 2.17 -3.03
C LYS A 110 -5.45 2.43 -2.70
N SER A 111 -5.17 3.21 -1.65
CA SER A 111 -3.81 3.49 -1.21
C SER A 111 -3.07 2.23 -0.74
N ILE A 112 -3.73 1.37 0.02
CA ILE A 112 -3.18 0.08 0.47
C ILE A 112 -2.84 -0.80 -0.74
N THR A 113 -3.75 -0.92 -1.71
CA THR A 113 -3.54 -1.70 -2.93
C THR A 113 -2.34 -1.17 -3.73
N GLN A 114 -2.20 0.15 -3.86
CA GLN A 114 -1.06 0.77 -4.54
C GLN A 114 0.27 0.48 -3.84
N LEU A 115 0.30 0.51 -2.50
CA LEU A 115 1.48 0.16 -1.71
C LEU A 115 1.86 -1.32 -1.87
N GLU A 116 0.87 -2.20 -1.87
CA GLU A 116 1.06 -3.64 -2.07
C GLU A 116 1.59 -3.95 -3.48
N ASP A 117 0.99 -3.36 -4.52
CA ASP A 117 1.45 -3.47 -5.91
C ASP A 117 2.89 -2.99 -6.08
N CYS A 118 3.26 -1.90 -5.40
CA CYS A 118 4.62 -1.37 -5.41
C CYS A 118 5.61 -2.34 -4.73
N LEU A 119 5.26 -2.87 -3.56
CA LEU A 119 6.08 -3.85 -2.85
C LEU A 119 6.26 -5.15 -3.64
N ASP A 120 5.20 -5.62 -4.29
CA ASP A 120 5.24 -6.79 -5.18
C ASP A 120 6.19 -6.56 -6.36
N ALA A 121 6.12 -5.38 -6.99
CA ALA A 121 7.05 -5.01 -8.06
C ALA A 121 8.51 -4.98 -7.59
N PHE A 122 8.78 -4.46 -6.40
CA PHE A 122 10.11 -4.50 -5.79
C PHE A 122 10.59 -5.92 -5.51
N GLN A 123 9.72 -6.78 -4.97
CA GLN A 123 10.07 -8.16 -4.66
C GLN A 123 10.42 -8.95 -5.92
N GLN A 124 9.58 -8.86 -6.96
CA GLN A 124 9.82 -9.50 -8.25
C GLN A 124 11.13 -9.03 -8.88
N PHE A 125 11.43 -7.73 -8.82
CA PHE A 125 12.71 -7.19 -9.30
C PHE A 125 13.88 -7.77 -8.51
N ALA A 126 13.80 -7.81 -7.17
CA ALA A 126 14.85 -8.34 -6.32
C ALA A 126 15.12 -9.84 -6.60
N ASP A 127 14.07 -10.62 -6.87
CA ASP A 127 14.18 -12.04 -7.20
C ASP A 127 14.87 -12.24 -8.56
N LEU A 128 14.45 -11.49 -9.60
CA LEU A 128 15.10 -11.50 -10.91
C LEU A 128 16.57 -11.06 -10.82
N HIS A 129 16.85 -10.03 -10.03
CA HIS A 129 18.18 -9.49 -9.82
C HIS A 129 19.08 -10.55 -9.15
N LYS A 130 18.56 -11.25 -8.12
CA LYS A 130 19.28 -12.33 -7.45
C LYS A 130 19.58 -13.50 -8.40
N ILE A 131 18.61 -13.91 -9.22
CA ILE A 131 18.79 -14.96 -10.24
C ILE A 131 19.96 -14.59 -11.16
N HIS A 132 20.02 -13.33 -11.61
CA HIS A 132 21.11 -12.87 -12.47
C HIS A 132 22.47 -12.85 -11.74
N GLN A 133 22.51 -12.39 -10.50
CA GLN A 133 23.74 -12.41 -9.69
C GLN A 133 24.28 -13.82 -9.47
N ASP A 134 23.39 -14.78 -9.18
CA ASP A 134 23.75 -16.19 -9.02
C ASP A 134 24.28 -16.78 -10.34
N TYR A 135 23.66 -16.45 -11.48
CA TYR A 135 24.16 -16.79 -12.81
C TYR A 135 25.58 -16.24 -13.04
N GLN A 136 25.80 -14.95 -12.79
CA GLN A 136 27.11 -14.34 -12.97
C GLN A 136 28.18 -14.99 -12.07
N LYS A 137 27.83 -15.30 -10.81
CA LYS A 137 28.73 -16.01 -9.90
C LYS A 137 29.08 -17.38 -10.44
N GLN A 138 28.08 -18.16 -10.88
CA GLN A 138 28.31 -19.47 -11.47
C GLN A 138 29.22 -19.39 -12.71
N MET A 139 29.03 -18.39 -13.57
CA MET A 139 29.89 -18.20 -14.74
C MET A 139 31.32 -17.83 -14.37
N ARG A 140 31.51 -16.93 -13.39
CA ARG A 140 32.85 -16.58 -12.88
C ARG A 140 33.56 -17.79 -12.26
N ASP A 141 32.86 -18.57 -11.44
CA ASP A 141 33.40 -19.77 -10.82
C ASP A 141 33.83 -20.79 -11.89
N ARG A 142 32.98 -21.06 -12.90
CA ARG A 142 33.35 -21.93 -14.03
C ARG A 142 34.56 -21.42 -14.78
N LEU A 143 34.59 -20.13 -15.15
CA LEU A 143 35.71 -19.52 -15.86
C LEU A 143 37.02 -19.60 -15.09
N SER A 144 36.98 -19.39 -13.77
CA SER A 144 38.17 -19.48 -12.91
C SER A 144 38.85 -20.85 -13.01
N THR A 145 38.08 -21.93 -13.14
CA THR A 145 38.61 -23.30 -13.29
C THR A 145 39.20 -23.58 -14.68
N LEU A 146 38.97 -22.69 -15.65
CA LEU A 146 39.38 -22.82 -17.05
C LEU A 146 40.54 -21.88 -17.42
N THR A 147 41.11 -21.16 -16.45
CA THR A 147 42.21 -20.21 -16.66
C THR A 147 43.60 -20.84 -16.77
N ASP A 148 43.75 -22.12 -16.44
CA ASP A 148 45.00 -22.85 -16.60
C ASP A 148 45.18 -23.33 -18.05
N PHE A 149 46.32 -22.97 -18.65
CA PHE A 149 46.69 -23.30 -20.03
C PHE A 149 47.70 -24.45 -20.13
N SER A 150 48.10 -25.03 -18.99
CA SER A 150 49.01 -26.18 -18.96
C SER A 150 48.26 -27.50 -19.11
N GLY A 151 48.94 -28.52 -19.65
CA GLY A 151 48.37 -29.87 -19.77
C GLY A 151 48.61 -30.58 -21.10
N ASN A 152 48.17 -31.83 -21.17
CA ASN A 152 48.21 -32.62 -22.39
C ASN A 152 47.00 -32.32 -23.30
N LYS A 153 47.09 -32.73 -24.57
CA LYS A 153 46.05 -32.49 -25.59
C LYS A 153 44.62 -32.88 -25.12
N PRO A 154 44.37 -34.05 -24.50
CA PRO A 154 43.03 -34.40 -24.00
C PRO A 154 42.49 -33.43 -22.95
N LEU A 155 43.33 -32.99 -22.00
CA LEU A 155 42.94 -32.04 -20.96
C LEU A 155 42.57 -30.67 -21.56
N LEU A 156 43.39 -30.18 -22.51
CA LEU A 156 43.14 -28.92 -23.20
C LEU A 156 41.86 -28.98 -24.06
N GLN A 157 41.59 -30.10 -24.72
CA GLN A 157 40.35 -30.31 -25.47
C GLN A 157 39.12 -30.32 -24.56
N SER A 158 39.19 -30.98 -23.40
CA SER A 158 38.11 -30.97 -22.41
C SER A 158 37.81 -29.56 -21.88
N ARG A 159 38.85 -28.75 -21.63
CA ARG A 159 38.69 -27.34 -21.23
C ARG A 159 38.05 -26.50 -22.34
N LEU A 160 38.47 -26.69 -23.60
CA LEU A 160 37.88 -26.00 -24.75
C LEU A 160 36.37 -26.31 -24.88
N SER A 161 35.97 -27.58 -24.76
CA SER A 161 34.55 -27.96 -24.77
C SER A 161 33.76 -27.24 -23.67
N LYS A 162 34.28 -27.18 -22.45
CA LYS A 162 33.65 -26.45 -21.34
C LYS A 162 33.57 -24.94 -21.58
N LEU A 163 34.57 -24.34 -22.22
CA LEU A 163 34.54 -22.93 -22.62
C LEU A 163 33.46 -22.65 -23.68
N ILE A 164 33.28 -23.56 -24.63
CA ILE A 164 32.20 -23.46 -25.63
C ILE A 164 30.84 -23.51 -24.94
N GLU A 165 30.63 -24.44 -24.00
CA GLU A 165 29.39 -24.49 -23.21
C GLU A 165 29.15 -23.22 -22.40
N VAL A 166 30.20 -22.61 -21.83
CA VAL A 166 30.07 -21.34 -21.10
C VAL A 166 29.67 -20.22 -22.07
N LYS A 167 30.26 -20.17 -23.26
CA LYS A 167 29.91 -19.21 -24.30
C LYS A 167 28.45 -19.37 -24.75
N GLU A 168 27.98 -20.60 -24.92
CA GLU A 168 26.60 -20.89 -25.31
C GLU A 168 25.59 -20.41 -24.27
N ARG A 169 25.93 -20.46 -22.97
CA ARG A 169 25.06 -19.97 -21.89
C ARG A 169 25.00 -18.46 -21.75
N LEU A 170 25.80 -17.69 -22.50
CA LEU A 170 25.73 -16.22 -22.46
C LEU A 170 24.34 -15.70 -22.85
N CYS A 171 23.64 -16.39 -23.75
CA CYS A 171 22.29 -16.03 -24.14
C CYS A 171 21.30 -16.11 -22.98
N ASP A 172 21.51 -17.00 -22.00
CA ASP A 172 20.69 -17.09 -20.79
C ASP A 172 20.84 -15.81 -19.94
N GLY A 173 22.08 -15.30 -19.82
CA GLY A 173 22.37 -14.05 -19.12
C GLY A 173 21.73 -12.84 -19.79
N GLU A 174 21.81 -12.76 -21.13
CA GLU A 174 21.14 -11.71 -21.92
C GLU A 174 19.62 -11.76 -21.76
N ALA A 175 19.03 -12.95 -21.78
CA ALA A 175 17.59 -13.14 -21.56
C ALA A 175 17.16 -12.70 -20.15
N GLN A 176 17.97 -12.98 -19.12
CA GLN A 176 17.71 -12.53 -17.75
C GLN A 176 17.78 -11.00 -17.61
N LEU A 177 18.77 -10.34 -18.23
CA LEU A 177 18.87 -8.89 -18.25
C LEU A 177 17.66 -8.25 -18.96
N LYS A 178 17.24 -8.84 -20.07
CA LYS A 178 16.03 -8.39 -20.78
C LYS A 178 14.77 -8.55 -19.92
N SER A 179 14.65 -9.65 -19.18
CA SER A 179 13.53 -9.84 -18.24
C SER A 179 13.50 -8.78 -17.13
N LEU A 180 14.66 -8.32 -16.66
CA LEU A 180 14.75 -7.21 -15.70
C LEU A 180 14.31 -5.88 -16.34
N GLU A 181 14.76 -5.58 -17.56
CA GLU A 181 14.33 -4.40 -18.33
C GLU A 181 12.81 -4.38 -18.55
N ASP A 182 12.27 -5.49 -19.04
CA ASP A 182 10.84 -5.64 -19.32
C ASP A 182 10.02 -5.47 -18.03
N HIS A 183 10.52 -5.98 -16.89
CA HIS A 183 9.85 -5.80 -15.60
C HIS A 183 9.77 -4.32 -15.18
N ILE A 184 10.88 -3.57 -15.30
CA ILE A 184 10.89 -2.13 -14.98
C ILE A 184 9.90 -1.39 -15.89
N ILE A 185 9.91 -1.66 -17.19
CA ILE A 185 9.01 -1.02 -18.17
C ILE A 185 7.55 -1.33 -17.82
N ASN A 186 7.21 -2.60 -17.60
CA ASN A 186 5.84 -3.05 -17.32
C ASN A 186 5.31 -2.52 -15.99
N LYS A 187 6.17 -2.35 -14.98
CA LYS A 187 5.77 -1.89 -13.65
C LYS A 187 5.91 -0.38 -13.46
N THR A 188 6.46 0.37 -14.43
CA THR A 188 6.67 1.83 -14.34
C THR A 188 5.40 2.60 -13.96
N ALA A 189 4.22 2.18 -14.42
CA ALA A 189 2.95 2.82 -14.08
C ALA A 189 2.49 2.58 -12.62
N LYS A 190 3.02 1.54 -11.97
CA LYS A 190 2.64 1.10 -10.63
C LYS A 190 3.65 1.47 -9.54
N ILE A 191 4.88 1.80 -9.92
CA ILE A 191 5.96 2.16 -9.00
C ILE A 191 6.20 3.67 -9.04
N SER A 192 6.77 4.21 -7.96
CA SER A 192 7.13 5.63 -7.93
C SER A 192 8.28 5.92 -8.91
N PRO A 193 8.43 7.16 -9.42
CA PRO A 193 9.56 7.53 -10.27
C PRO A 193 10.92 7.20 -9.64
N ARG A 194 11.00 7.36 -8.31
CA ARG A 194 12.22 7.10 -7.55
C ARG A 194 12.51 5.61 -7.34
N ALA A 195 11.46 4.80 -7.21
CA ALA A 195 11.59 3.34 -7.23
C ALA A 195 12.16 2.86 -8.57
N LYS A 196 11.64 3.42 -9.67
CA LYS A 196 12.14 3.17 -11.02
C LYS A 196 13.62 3.54 -11.15
N GLU A 197 14.02 4.74 -10.75
CA GLU A 197 15.43 5.18 -10.78
C GLU A 197 16.37 4.23 -10.02
N THR A 198 15.91 3.70 -8.90
CA THR A 198 16.68 2.72 -8.11
C THR A 198 16.87 1.42 -8.88
N MET A 199 15.80 0.86 -9.44
CA MET A 199 15.85 -0.36 -10.25
C MET A 199 16.69 -0.17 -11.52
N ASP A 200 16.57 0.97 -12.20
CA ASP A 200 17.35 1.32 -13.39
C ASP A 200 18.85 1.38 -13.07
N ARG A 201 19.23 1.99 -11.94
CA ARG A 201 20.62 2.03 -11.47
C ARG A 201 21.14 0.62 -11.15
N ASP A 202 20.36 -0.18 -10.45
CA ASP A 202 20.77 -1.54 -10.07
C ASP A 202 20.94 -2.42 -11.31
N LEU A 203 20.04 -2.31 -12.28
CA LEU A 203 20.18 -2.96 -13.59
C LEU A 203 21.42 -2.49 -14.35
N ALA A 204 21.72 -1.19 -14.34
CA ALA A 204 22.93 -0.66 -14.98
C ALA A 204 24.22 -1.22 -14.35
N ASN A 205 24.22 -1.50 -13.04
CA ASN A 205 25.35 -2.12 -12.34
C ASN A 205 25.53 -3.62 -12.67
N LEU A 206 24.51 -4.28 -13.24
CA LEU A 206 24.58 -5.68 -13.66
C LEU A 206 25.14 -5.88 -15.08
N LYS A 207 25.16 -4.82 -15.89
CA LYS A 207 25.72 -4.82 -17.25
C LYS A 207 27.23 -4.60 -17.23
#